data_AF-A0A0G1QHF1-F1
#
_entry.id   AF-A0A0G1QHF1-F1
#
_cell.length_a   1.000
_cell.length_b   1.000
_cell.length_c   1.000
_cell.angle_alpha   90.00
_cell.angle_beta   90.00
_cell.angle_gamma   90.00
#
_symmetry.space_group_name_H-M   'P 1'
#
loop_
_entity.id
_entity.type
_entity.pdbx_description
1 polymer ?
#
loop_
_entity_poly.entity_id
_entity_poly.type
_entity_poly.pdbx_seq_one_letter_code
_entity_poly.pdbx_strand_id
1 'polypeptide(L)'
;MSKVDKLFDELKKTESSGERDSVLYLLKARIASGLENQEDGSEDLKKTGEEAWIEAYGNMNRMVEEDPDKALRLGLILAQLPENQDQKLEGVYKWTRGDGLVLLAKEGLRKHLTNYFETDPEGGSLVETMRRYLRFDLRGIEKSEIFLEPRCFLAVVTMYLGTKLEGINNEQAQSLSQLVKERLKDDKIAEVVRHYSGSKDTTWLVTELEPFLPEKE
;
A
#
# COMPACT_ATOMS: atom_id res chain seq x y z
N MET A 1 -6.81 -25.29 -10.74
CA MET A 1 -5.98 -24.08 -10.89
C MET A 1 -6.61 -23.01 -10.02
N SER A 2 -5.92 -22.63 -8.95
CA SER A 2 -6.39 -21.64 -7.99
C SER A 2 -6.51 -20.27 -8.67
N LYS A 3 -7.30 -19.34 -8.12
CA LYS A 3 -7.37 -17.97 -8.67
C LYS A 3 -6.05 -17.20 -8.46
N VAL A 4 -5.21 -17.64 -7.51
CA VAL A 4 -3.82 -17.18 -7.35
C VAL A 4 -2.99 -17.62 -8.55
N ASP A 5 -3.16 -18.85 -9.05
CA ASP A 5 -2.50 -19.33 -10.27
C ASP A 5 -2.92 -18.50 -11.51
N LYS A 6 -4.16 -18.00 -11.57
CA LYS A 6 -4.63 -17.11 -12.64
C LYS A 6 -4.02 -15.71 -12.58
N LEU A 7 -3.93 -15.11 -11.39
CA LEU A 7 -3.22 -13.85 -11.20
C LEU A 7 -1.74 -14.02 -11.59
N PHE A 8 -1.14 -15.15 -11.19
CA PHE A 8 0.20 -15.53 -11.63
C PHE A 8 0.32 -15.69 -13.15
N ASP A 9 -0.66 -16.31 -13.81
CA ASP A 9 -0.64 -16.49 -15.26
C ASP A 9 -0.91 -15.20 -16.04
N GLU A 10 -1.60 -14.22 -15.44
CA GLU A 10 -1.76 -12.87 -16.00
C GLU A 10 -0.48 -12.02 -15.79
N LEU A 11 0.15 -12.10 -14.62
CA LEU A 11 1.45 -11.46 -14.31
C LEU A 11 2.63 -12.10 -15.05
N LYS A 12 2.49 -13.36 -15.50
CA LYS A 12 3.46 -14.02 -16.39
C LYS A 12 3.47 -13.42 -17.80
N LYS A 13 2.43 -12.68 -18.20
CA LYS A 13 2.34 -12.02 -19.52
C LYS A 13 2.99 -10.63 -19.53
N THR A 14 3.44 -10.12 -18.38
CA THR A 14 4.17 -8.87 -18.26
C THR A 14 5.64 -9.09 -18.66
N GLU A 15 6.16 -8.31 -19.60
CA GLU A 15 7.39 -8.59 -20.38
C GLU A 15 8.73 -8.43 -19.61
N SER A 16 8.70 -8.11 -18.31
CA SER A 16 9.87 -7.74 -17.49
C SER A 16 10.02 -8.67 -16.27
N SER A 17 11.19 -9.28 -16.10
CA SER A 17 11.47 -10.21 -14.99
C SER A 17 11.36 -9.56 -13.61
N GLY A 18 11.80 -8.31 -13.46
CA GLY A 18 11.83 -7.62 -12.17
C GLY A 18 10.45 -7.23 -11.61
N GLU A 19 9.50 -6.86 -12.47
CA GLU A 19 8.11 -6.58 -12.05
C GLU A 19 7.42 -7.87 -11.61
N ARG A 20 7.53 -8.90 -12.44
CA ARG A 20 6.97 -10.23 -12.14
C ARG A 20 7.54 -10.81 -10.85
N ASP A 21 8.85 -10.69 -10.63
CA ASP A 21 9.50 -11.16 -9.41
C ASP A 21 9.03 -10.37 -8.19
N SER A 22 8.95 -9.04 -8.29
CA SER A 22 8.44 -8.20 -7.19
C SER A 22 7.02 -8.58 -6.80
N VAL A 23 6.12 -8.78 -7.76
CA VAL A 23 4.74 -9.19 -7.48
C VAL A 23 4.67 -10.61 -6.93
N LEU A 24 5.45 -11.55 -7.47
CA LEU A 24 5.55 -12.92 -6.98
C LEU A 24 6.00 -12.95 -5.51
N TYR A 25 7.03 -12.19 -5.16
CA TYR A 25 7.54 -12.12 -3.79
C TYR A 25 6.58 -11.41 -2.84
N LEU A 26 5.91 -10.34 -3.28
CA LEU A 26 4.83 -9.71 -2.52
C LEU A 26 3.71 -10.71 -2.20
N LEU A 27 3.22 -11.43 -3.21
CA LEU A 27 2.16 -12.42 -3.01
C LEU A 27 2.60 -13.54 -2.06
N LYS A 28 3.82 -14.06 -2.23
CA LYS A 28 4.39 -15.05 -1.31
C LYS A 28 4.47 -14.53 0.11
N ALA A 29 4.96 -13.30 0.30
CA ALA A 29 5.07 -12.68 1.62
C ALA A 29 3.70 -12.57 2.30
N ARG A 30 2.68 -12.10 1.57
CA ARG A 30 1.31 -11.93 2.10
C ARG A 30 0.59 -13.25 2.37
N ILE A 31 0.84 -14.30 1.58
CA ILE A 31 0.28 -15.62 1.84
C ILE A 31 0.96 -16.25 3.07
N ALA A 32 2.28 -16.19 3.13
CA ALA A 32 3.07 -16.79 4.21
C ALA A 32 2.86 -16.11 5.57
N SER A 33 2.42 -14.84 5.59
CA SER A 33 2.04 -14.15 6.82
C SER A 33 0.69 -14.60 7.42
N GLY A 34 0.05 -15.65 6.87
CA GLY A 34 -1.18 -16.22 7.41
C GLY A 34 -2.46 -15.46 7.06
N LEU A 35 -2.38 -14.42 6.20
CA LEU A 35 -3.51 -13.55 5.86
C LEU A 35 -4.62 -14.27 5.08
N GLU A 36 -4.31 -15.36 4.36
CA GLU A 36 -5.34 -16.16 3.67
C GLU A 36 -6.15 -17.06 4.63
N ASN A 37 -5.58 -17.40 5.79
CA ASN A 37 -6.13 -18.42 6.70
C ASN A 37 -6.57 -17.87 8.05
N GLN A 38 -6.25 -16.62 8.40
CA GLN A 38 -6.46 -16.03 9.73
C GLN A 38 -5.85 -16.86 10.88
N GLU A 39 -4.91 -17.74 10.56
CA GLU A 39 -4.14 -18.53 11.52
C GLU A 39 -2.72 -17.95 11.57
N ASP A 40 -2.15 -17.89 12.77
CA ASP A 40 -0.73 -17.64 12.94
C ASP A 40 0.05 -18.67 12.13
N GLY A 41 0.76 -18.21 11.09
CA GLY A 41 1.62 -19.09 10.29
C GLY A 41 2.66 -19.79 11.16
N SER A 42 3.08 -20.99 10.77
CA SER A 42 4.22 -21.66 11.41
C SER A 42 5.47 -20.77 11.36
N GLU A 43 6.43 -21.00 12.26
CA GLU A 43 7.68 -20.23 12.30
C GLU A 43 8.43 -20.25 10.95
N ASP A 44 8.37 -21.38 10.23
CA ASP A 44 8.91 -21.53 8.88
C ASP A 44 8.16 -20.67 7.83
N LEU A 45 6.83 -20.54 7.95
CA LEU A 45 6.03 -19.68 7.08
C LEU A 45 6.29 -18.20 7.38
N LYS A 46 6.42 -17.82 8.66
CA LYS A 46 6.80 -16.46 9.06
C LYS A 46 8.14 -16.06 8.46
N LYS A 47 9.17 -16.92 8.60
CA LYS A 47 10.49 -16.70 8.01
C LYS A 47 10.44 -16.60 6.48
N THR A 48 9.71 -17.49 5.81
CA THR A 48 9.54 -17.45 4.35
C THR A 48 8.88 -16.14 3.91
N GLY A 49 7.91 -15.65 4.69
CA GLY A 49 7.24 -14.38 4.42
C GLY A 49 8.14 -13.17 4.58
N GLU A 50 8.96 -13.16 5.64
CA GLU A 50 9.96 -12.11 5.89
C GLU A 50 11.01 -12.05 4.78
N GLU A 51 11.58 -13.19 4.37
CA GLU A 51 12.54 -13.27 3.27
C GLU A 51 11.94 -12.76 1.95
N ALA A 52 10.71 -13.21 1.63
CA ALA A 52 10.01 -12.74 0.44
C ALA A 52 9.70 -11.23 0.50
N TRP A 53 9.38 -10.68 1.67
CA TRP A 53 9.17 -9.25 1.85
C TRP A 53 10.46 -8.45 1.63
N ILE A 54 11.58 -8.90 2.21
CA ILE A 54 12.89 -8.28 2.04
C ILE A 54 13.28 -8.26 0.56
N GLU A 55 13.09 -9.36 -0.15
CA GLU A 55 13.38 -9.45 -1.59
C GLU A 55 12.46 -8.54 -2.41
N ALA A 56 11.16 -8.54 -2.15
CA ALA A 56 10.21 -7.66 -2.81
C ALA A 56 10.58 -6.18 -2.59
N TYR A 57 10.88 -5.80 -1.36
CA TYR A 57 11.27 -4.43 -1.00
C TYR A 57 12.59 -4.02 -1.66
N GLY A 58 13.59 -4.91 -1.65
CA GLY A 58 14.86 -4.70 -2.35
C GLY A 58 14.68 -4.50 -3.85
N ASN A 59 13.85 -5.33 -4.49
CA ASN A 59 13.56 -5.21 -5.92
C ASN A 59 12.78 -3.92 -6.24
N MET A 60 11.82 -3.53 -5.40
CA MET A 60 11.10 -2.27 -5.55
C MET A 60 12.03 -1.06 -5.45
N ASN A 61 12.95 -1.03 -4.49
CA ASN A 61 13.93 0.07 -4.37
C ASN A 61 14.85 0.12 -5.59
N ARG A 62 15.37 -1.04 -6.01
CA ARG A 62 16.21 -1.11 -7.22
C ARG A 62 15.47 -0.60 -8.44
N MET A 63 14.19 -0.96 -8.61
CA MET A 63 13.37 -0.47 -9.72
C MET A 63 13.15 1.03 -9.66
N VAL A 64 12.92 1.60 -8.47
CA VAL A 64 12.80 3.05 -8.28
C VAL A 64 14.08 3.79 -8.66
N GLU A 65 15.25 3.17 -8.48
CA GLU A 65 16.55 3.75 -8.83
C GLU A 65 16.91 3.57 -10.32
N GLU A 66 16.64 2.39 -10.88
CA GLU A 66 17.07 2.00 -12.24
C GLU A 66 16.04 2.34 -13.32
N ASP A 67 14.75 2.18 -13.05
CA ASP A 67 13.65 2.40 -14.01
C ASP A 67 12.38 2.92 -13.28
N PRO A 68 12.37 4.21 -12.91
CA PRO A 68 11.26 4.82 -12.16
C PRO A 68 9.90 4.72 -12.86
N ASP A 69 9.88 4.71 -14.21
CA ASP A 69 8.64 4.58 -14.98
C ASP A 69 8.02 3.18 -14.82
N LYS A 70 8.84 2.12 -14.77
CA LYS A 70 8.36 0.78 -14.41
C LYS A 70 7.86 0.72 -12.97
N ALA A 71 8.60 1.30 -12.03
CA ALA A 71 8.17 1.35 -10.63
C ALA A 71 6.84 2.09 -10.46
N LEU A 72 6.63 3.20 -11.18
CA LEU A 72 5.36 3.92 -11.23
C LEU A 72 4.24 3.00 -11.76
N ARG A 73 4.43 2.38 -12.93
CA ARG A 73 3.43 1.47 -13.53
C ARG A 73 3.06 0.32 -12.60
N LEU A 74 4.05 -0.32 -11.98
CA LEU A 74 3.83 -1.37 -11.01
C LEU A 74 3.01 -0.86 -9.81
N GLY A 75 3.37 0.31 -9.25
CA GLY A 75 2.66 0.92 -8.15
C GLY A 75 1.19 1.19 -8.48
N LEU A 76 0.90 1.71 -9.67
CA LEU A 76 -0.47 1.95 -10.16
C LEU A 76 -1.26 0.65 -10.30
N ILE A 77 -0.69 -0.36 -10.98
CA ILE A 77 -1.31 -1.69 -11.14
C ILE A 77 -1.68 -2.29 -9.78
N LEU A 78 -0.74 -2.28 -8.84
CA LEU A 78 -0.96 -2.85 -7.51
C LEU A 78 -2.01 -2.08 -6.73
N ALA A 79 -1.91 -0.75 -6.67
CA ALA A 79 -2.86 0.10 -5.93
C ALA A 79 -4.31 -0.01 -6.43
N GLN A 80 -4.48 -0.37 -7.71
CA GLN A 80 -5.75 -0.42 -8.41
C GLN A 80 -6.22 -1.84 -8.76
N LEU A 81 -5.63 -2.88 -8.14
CA LEU A 81 -6.09 -4.26 -8.30
C LEU A 81 -7.61 -4.35 -8.07
N PRO A 82 -8.35 -5.11 -8.89
CA PRO A 82 -9.80 -5.26 -8.73
C PRO A 82 -10.15 -5.98 -7.43
N GLU A 83 -11.37 -5.77 -6.93
CA GLU A 83 -11.92 -6.52 -5.80
C GLU A 83 -11.99 -8.02 -6.12
N ASN A 84 -11.52 -8.85 -5.18
CA ASN A 84 -11.59 -10.30 -5.28
C ASN A 84 -12.90 -10.80 -4.68
N GLN A 85 -13.60 -11.65 -5.43
CA GLN A 85 -14.86 -12.27 -4.96
C GLN A 85 -14.63 -13.30 -3.84
N ASP A 86 -13.41 -13.82 -3.71
CA ASP A 86 -13.03 -14.72 -2.63
C ASP A 86 -12.61 -13.90 -1.41
N GLN A 87 -13.38 -13.99 -0.32
CA GLN A 87 -13.14 -13.20 0.89
C GLN A 87 -11.78 -13.49 1.53
N LYS A 88 -11.25 -14.71 1.41
CA LYS A 88 -9.93 -15.06 1.97
C LYS A 88 -8.82 -14.40 1.16
N LEU A 89 -8.92 -14.46 -0.17
CA LEU A 89 -7.94 -13.83 -1.07
C LEU A 89 -8.08 -12.31 -1.12
N GLU A 90 -9.26 -11.77 -0.85
CA GLU A 90 -9.46 -10.32 -0.80
C GLU A 90 -8.65 -9.68 0.33
N GLY A 91 -8.41 -10.38 1.43
CA GLY A 91 -7.46 -9.93 2.48
C GLY A 91 -6.07 -9.70 1.90
N VAL A 92 -5.53 -10.68 1.17
CA VAL A 92 -4.23 -10.58 0.48
C VAL A 92 -4.24 -9.43 -0.52
N TYR A 93 -5.29 -9.29 -1.34
CA TYR A 93 -5.38 -8.24 -2.36
C TYR A 93 -5.41 -6.84 -1.73
N LYS A 94 -6.10 -6.64 -0.60
CA LYS A 94 -6.09 -5.36 0.11
C LYS A 94 -4.68 -4.98 0.59
N TRP A 95 -3.93 -5.93 1.13
CA TRP A 95 -2.54 -5.69 1.49
C TRP A 95 -1.67 -5.36 0.26
N THR A 96 -1.83 -6.10 -0.83
CA THR A 96 -1.12 -5.82 -2.09
C THR A 96 -1.46 -4.45 -2.68
N ARG A 97 -2.73 -4.01 -2.58
CA ARG A 97 -3.12 -2.63 -2.94
C ARG A 97 -2.40 -1.61 -2.06
N GLY A 98 -2.25 -1.90 -0.78
CA GLY A 98 -1.47 -1.08 0.14
C GLY A 98 0.00 -1.00 -0.28
N ASP A 99 0.61 -2.13 -0.67
CA ASP A 99 1.99 -2.19 -1.16
C ASP A 99 2.20 -1.30 -2.39
N GLY A 100 1.23 -1.26 -3.31
CA GLY A 100 1.21 -0.33 -4.44
C GLY A 100 1.27 1.13 -4.01
N LEU A 101 0.44 1.52 -3.03
CA LEU A 101 0.43 2.89 -2.49
C LEU A 101 1.75 3.25 -1.80
N VAL A 102 2.37 2.30 -1.10
CA VAL A 102 3.69 2.49 -0.48
C VAL A 102 4.77 2.70 -1.54
N LEU A 103 4.76 1.92 -2.63
CA LEU A 103 5.69 2.08 -3.75
C LEU A 103 5.55 3.46 -4.39
N LEU A 104 4.31 3.88 -4.71
CA LEU A 104 4.02 5.19 -5.31
C LEU A 104 4.49 6.36 -4.45
N ALA A 105 4.53 6.20 -3.13
CA ALA A 105 4.92 7.24 -2.19
C ALA A 105 6.45 7.37 -1.99
N LYS A 106 7.27 6.56 -2.67
CA LYS A 106 8.74 6.67 -2.57
C LYS A 106 9.25 7.96 -3.20
N GLU A 107 10.19 8.63 -2.53
CA GLU A 107 10.72 9.93 -2.97
C GLU A 107 11.31 9.88 -4.39
N GLY A 108 11.98 8.78 -4.77
CA GLY A 108 12.51 8.59 -6.13
C GLY A 108 11.44 8.61 -7.23
N LEU A 109 10.17 8.37 -6.89
CA LEU A 109 9.05 8.44 -7.84
C LEU A 109 8.37 9.80 -7.87
N ARG A 110 8.71 10.75 -6.99
CA ARG A 110 7.96 12.01 -6.83
C ARG A 110 7.73 12.74 -8.15
N LYS A 111 8.79 12.94 -8.94
CA LYS A 111 8.70 13.63 -10.23
C LYS A 111 7.80 12.87 -11.23
N HIS A 112 7.89 11.54 -11.25
CA HIS A 112 7.10 10.69 -12.15
C HIS A 112 5.63 10.69 -11.75
N LEU A 113 5.34 10.65 -10.44
CA LEU A 113 4.00 10.75 -9.90
C LEU A 113 3.38 12.14 -10.19
N THR A 114 4.15 13.23 -10.03
CA THR A 114 3.70 14.58 -10.43
C THR A 114 3.32 14.62 -11.90
N ASN A 115 4.20 14.13 -12.78
CA ASN A 115 3.94 14.09 -14.22
C ASN A 115 2.69 13.26 -14.56
N TYR A 116 2.51 12.11 -13.90
CA TYR A 116 1.31 11.28 -14.05
C TYR A 116 0.04 12.07 -13.75
N PHE A 117 -0.04 12.77 -12.61
CA PHE A 117 -1.23 13.57 -12.29
C PHE A 117 -1.43 14.79 -13.20
N GLU A 118 -0.35 15.40 -13.71
CA GLU A 118 -0.45 16.59 -14.56
C GLU A 118 -0.82 16.27 -16.01
N THR A 119 -0.51 15.07 -16.49
CA THR A 119 -0.62 14.72 -17.91
C THR A 119 -1.58 13.56 -18.22
N ASP A 120 -1.96 12.76 -17.23
CA ASP A 120 -2.69 11.51 -17.45
C ASP A 120 -4.16 11.58 -16.99
N PRO A 121 -5.14 11.31 -17.86
CA PRO A 121 -6.53 11.10 -17.48
C PRO A 121 -6.72 10.01 -16.40
N GLU A 122 -5.82 9.01 -16.35
CA GLU A 122 -5.86 7.92 -15.37
C GLU A 122 -5.62 8.40 -13.94
N GLY A 123 -5.02 9.58 -13.73
CA GLY A 123 -4.80 10.16 -12.40
C GLY A 123 -6.09 10.24 -11.57
N GLY A 124 -7.23 10.46 -12.22
CA GLY A 124 -8.53 10.44 -11.54
C GLY A 124 -8.91 9.09 -10.97
N SER A 125 -8.56 7.99 -11.64
CA SER A 125 -8.88 6.63 -11.18
C SER A 125 -8.10 6.24 -9.92
N LEU A 126 -6.86 6.70 -9.78
CA LEU A 126 -6.08 6.53 -8.56
C LEU A 126 -6.68 7.37 -7.42
N VAL A 127 -7.04 8.64 -7.69
CA VAL A 127 -7.70 9.51 -6.69
C VAL A 127 -9.00 8.89 -6.19
N GLU A 128 -9.85 8.39 -7.09
CA GLU A 128 -11.12 7.75 -6.71
C GLU A 128 -10.89 6.51 -5.84
N THR A 129 -9.86 5.73 -6.17
CA THR A 129 -9.46 4.56 -5.40
C THR A 129 -9.00 4.95 -4.00
N MET A 130 -8.12 5.95 -3.88
CA MET A 130 -7.69 6.48 -2.59
C MET A 130 -8.85 7.06 -1.78
N ARG A 131 -9.78 7.79 -2.41
CA ARG A 131 -10.99 8.31 -1.74
C ARG A 131 -11.84 7.19 -1.15
N ARG A 132 -11.93 6.02 -1.80
CA ARG A 132 -12.64 4.85 -1.25
C ARG A 132 -11.96 4.33 0.02
N TYR A 133 -10.64 4.21 0.02
CA TYR A 133 -9.90 3.74 1.20
C TYR A 133 -9.99 4.71 2.36
N LEU A 134 -9.95 6.02 2.09
CA LEU A 134 -10.15 7.05 3.11
C LEU A 134 -11.58 7.05 3.69
N ARG A 135 -12.59 6.46 3.04
CA ARG A 135 -13.94 6.39 3.62
C ARG A 135 -14.09 5.32 4.70
N PHE A 136 -13.10 4.43 4.85
CA PHE A 136 -13.16 3.38 5.86
C PHE A 136 -13.19 3.99 7.27
N ASP A 137 -14.26 3.71 8.02
CA ASP A 137 -14.40 4.20 9.39
C ASP A 137 -13.50 3.38 10.32
N LEU A 138 -12.53 4.07 10.93
CA LEU A 138 -11.61 3.48 11.89
C LEU A 138 -12.16 3.55 13.33
N ARG A 139 -13.30 4.23 13.53
CA ARG A 139 -13.99 4.27 14.82
C ARG A 139 -14.65 2.92 15.07
N GLY A 140 -14.31 2.31 16.20
CA GLY A 140 -14.78 0.98 16.58
C GLY A 140 -13.80 -0.15 16.28
N ILE A 141 -12.66 0.12 15.62
CA ILE A 141 -11.58 -0.86 15.50
C ILE A 141 -10.82 -0.92 16.84
N GLU A 142 -10.75 -2.12 17.41
CA GLU A 142 -9.96 -2.36 18.61
C GLU A 142 -8.46 -2.37 18.29
N LYS A 143 -7.63 -1.99 19.26
CA LYS A 143 -6.19 -1.89 19.08
C LYS A 143 -5.56 -3.20 18.60
N SER A 144 -6.05 -4.35 19.09
CA SER A 144 -5.63 -5.69 18.69
C SER A 144 -5.96 -6.05 17.24
N GLU A 145 -6.94 -5.39 16.63
CA GLU A 145 -7.43 -5.70 15.29
C GLU A 145 -6.73 -4.89 14.20
N ILE A 146 -6.01 -3.82 14.55
CA ILE A 146 -5.41 -2.88 13.59
C ILE A 146 -4.49 -3.58 12.57
N PHE A 147 -3.63 -4.50 13.03
CA PHE A 147 -2.76 -5.28 12.14
C PHE A 147 -3.47 -6.43 11.44
N LEU A 148 -4.61 -6.90 11.97
CA LEU A 148 -5.38 -8.00 11.41
C LEU A 148 -6.38 -7.52 10.35
N GLU A 149 -6.71 -6.23 10.34
CA GLU A 149 -7.67 -5.61 9.43
C GLU A 149 -6.94 -4.90 8.27
N PRO A 150 -6.86 -5.50 7.06
CA PRO A 150 -6.20 -4.90 5.90
C PRO A 150 -6.71 -3.52 5.52
N ARG A 151 -7.98 -3.21 5.83
CA ARG A 151 -8.58 -1.89 5.55
C ARG A 151 -7.94 -0.79 6.42
N CYS A 152 -7.47 -1.11 7.62
CA CYS A 152 -6.70 -0.18 8.45
C CYS A 152 -5.40 0.19 7.75
N PHE A 153 -4.66 -0.82 7.28
CA PHE A 153 -3.40 -0.60 6.57
C PHE A 153 -3.62 0.24 5.32
N LEU A 154 -4.61 -0.12 4.49
CA LEU A 154 -4.99 0.64 3.30
C LEU A 154 -5.29 2.10 3.61
N ALA A 155 -6.09 2.39 4.64
CA ALA A 155 -6.40 3.75 5.04
C ALA A 155 -5.11 4.53 5.42
N VAL A 156 -4.23 3.91 6.21
CA VAL A 156 -2.97 4.54 6.66
C VAL A 156 -2.02 4.80 5.50
N VAL A 157 -1.75 3.83 4.64
CA VAL A 157 -0.85 4.03 3.50
C VAL A 157 -1.45 4.95 2.43
N THR A 158 -2.78 5.05 2.35
CA THR A 158 -3.45 6.06 1.53
C THR A 158 -3.20 7.47 2.08
N MET A 159 -3.27 7.65 3.41
CA MET A 159 -2.90 8.91 4.03
C MET A 159 -1.43 9.24 3.81
N TYR A 160 -0.54 8.24 3.89
CA TYR A 160 0.88 8.43 3.57
C TYR A 160 1.10 8.90 2.13
N LEU A 161 0.53 8.24 1.12
CA LEU A 161 0.65 8.70 -0.27
C LEU A 161 0.01 10.09 -0.45
N GLY A 162 -1.14 10.34 0.20
CA GLY A 162 -1.85 11.62 0.09
C GLY A 162 -1.07 12.83 0.61
N THR A 163 -0.21 12.67 1.61
CA THR A 163 0.69 13.76 2.04
C THR A 163 1.76 14.06 0.99
N LYS A 164 2.15 13.08 0.17
CA LYS A 164 3.11 13.25 -0.94
C LYS A 164 2.52 13.92 -2.18
N LEU A 165 1.18 14.06 -2.25
CA LEU A 165 0.50 14.74 -3.36
C LEU A 165 0.51 16.27 -3.23
N GLU A 166 1.03 16.81 -2.13
CA GLU A 166 1.15 18.25 -1.94
C GLU A 166 2.04 18.90 -3.00
N GLY A 167 1.54 19.99 -3.61
CA GLY A 167 2.27 20.77 -4.59
C GLY A 167 2.16 20.27 -6.04
N ILE A 168 1.45 19.15 -6.28
CA ILE A 168 1.12 18.71 -7.64
C ILE A 168 0.09 19.68 -8.24
N ASN A 169 0.29 20.13 -9.48
CA ASN A 169 -0.62 21.05 -10.17
C ASN A 169 -1.83 20.31 -10.79
N ASN A 170 -2.60 19.61 -9.95
CA ASN A 170 -3.80 18.88 -10.34
C ASN A 170 -4.87 19.05 -9.24
N GLU A 171 -6.06 19.49 -9.62
CA GLU A 171 -7.16 19.80 -8.68
C GLU A 171 -7.58 18.58 -7.84
N GLN A 172 -7.64 17.40 -8.47
CA GLN A 172 -8.05 16.16 -7.79
C GLN A 172 -7.00 15.70 -6.78
N ALA A 173 -5.71 15.79 -7.13
CA ALA A 173 -4.60 15.49 -6.24
C ALA A 173 -4.53 16.46 -5.05
N GLN A 174 -4.71 17.76 -5.30
CA GLN A 174 -4.75 18.79 -4.25
C GLN A 174 -5.94 18.57 -3.30
N SER A 175 -7.13 18.33 -3.85
CA SER A 175 -8.34 18.04 -3.06
C SER A 175 -8.16 16.79 -2.18
N LEU A 176 -7.52 15.74 -2.72
CA LEU A 176 -7.21 14.53 -1.96
C LEU A 176 -6.18 14.79 -0.86
N SER A 177 -5.12 15.54 -1.15
CA SER A 177 -4.09 15.90 -0.16
C SER A 177 -4.69 16.69 1.00
N GLN A 178 -5.58 17.65 0.72
CA GLN A 178 -6.29 18.39 1.75
C GLN A 178 -7.16 17.47 2.63
N LEU A 179 -7.96 16.60 2.02
CA LEU A 179 -8.79 15.63 2.75
C LEU A 179 -7.96 14.75 3.68
N VAL A 180 -6.79 14.31 3.22
CA VAL A 180 -5.85 13.51 4.02
C VAL A 180 -5.32 14.30 5.20
N LYS A 181 -4.89 15.55 4.99
CA LYS A 181 -4.42 16.42 6.08
C LYS A 181 -5.50 16.72 7.11
N GLU A 182 -6.75 16.84 6.69
CA GLU A 182 -7.89 17.00 7.61
C GLU A 182 -8.12 15.72 8.41
N ARG A 183 -8.05 14.56 7.76
CA ARG A 183 -8.26 13.27 8.40
C ARG A 183 -7.15 12.91 9.40
N LEU A 184 -5.90 13.28 9.13
CA LEU A 184 -4.76 13.04 10.03
C LEU A 184 -4.84 13.81 11.36
N LYS A 185 -5.72 14.83 11.46
CA LYS A 185 -5.99 15.56 12.70
C LYS A 185 -6.95 14.84 13.66
N ASP A 186 -7.56 13.74 13.23
CA ASP A 186 -8.46 12.95 14.07
C ASP A 186 -7.66 12.08 15.06
N ASP A 187 -8.00 12.15 16.34
CA ASP A 187 -7.26 11.44 17.41
C ASP A 187 -7.29 9.92 17.23
N LYS A 188 -8.39 9.37 16.70
CA LYS A 188 -8.49 7.93 16.46
C LYS A 188 -7.58 7.51 15.32
N ILE A 189 -7.46 8.34 14.28
CA ILE A 189 -6.48 8.12 13.21
C ILE A 189 -5.06 8.16 13.77
N ALA A 190 -4.76 9.13 14.61
CA ALA A 190 -3.45 9.24 15.25
C ALA A 190 -3.12 8.00 16.10
N GLU A 191 -4.08 7.48 16.86
CA GLU A 191 -3.94 6.23 17.62
C GLU A 191 -3.60 5.05 16.69
N VAL A 192 -4.34 4.91 15.58
CA VAL A 192 -4.14 3.83 14.61
C VAL A 192 -2.77 3.93 13.94
N VAL A 193 -2.38 5.12 13.46
CA VAL A 193 -1.06 5.34 12.85
C VAL A 193 0.03 4.98 13.84
N ARG A 194 -0.04 5.48 15.08
CA ARG A 194 0.94 5.19 16.13
C ARG A 194 1.00 3.72 16.49
N HIS A 195 -0.09 2.97 16.35
CA HIS A 195 -0.07 1.52 16.56
C HIS A 195 0.88 0.79 15.59
N TYR A 196 1.04 1.32 14.38
CA TYR A 196 2.01 0.78 13.41
C TYR A 196 3.48 0.97 13.84
N SER A 197 3.79 1.72 14.91
CA SER A 197 5.15 1.74 15.49
C SER A 197 5.49 0.44 16.23
N GLY A 198 4.50 -0.42 16.51
CA GLY A 198 4.69 -1.68 17.23
C GLY A 198 5.40 -2.77 16.43
N SER A 199 5.52 -2.61 15.11
CA SER A 199 6.25 -3.52 14.23
C SER A 199 7.41 -2.80 13.55
N LYS A 200 8.59 -3.43 13.55
CA LYS A 200 9.80 -2.92 12.89
C LYS A 200 9.58 -2.62 11.40
N ASP A 201 8.68 -3.36 10.76
CA ASP A 201 8.42 -3.28 9.32
C ASP A 201 7.53 -2.09 8.93
N THR A 202 6.91 -1.43 9.92
CA THR A 202 5.98 -0.30 9.70
C THR A 202 6.36 0.96 10.49
N THR A 203 7.45 0.93 11.27
CA THR A 203 7.93 2.11 12.02
C THR A 203 8.14 3.34 11.12
N TRP A 204 8.57 3.13 9.88
CA TRP A 204 8.77 4.21 8.91
C TRP A 204 7.46 4.96 8.59
N LEU A 205 6.30 4.30 8.58
CA LEU A 205 4.99 4.96 8.36
C LEU A 205 4.71 5.99 9.44
N VAL A 206 5.06 5.67 10.69
CA VAL A 206 4.89 6.57 11.81
C VAL A 206 5.82 7.76 11.68
N THR A 207 7.10 7.53 11.39
CA THR A 207 8.07 8.62 11.16
C THR A 207 7.61 9.61 10.09
N GLU A 208 7.03 9.10 8.99
CA GLU A 208 6.57 9.92 7.87
C GLU A 208 5.26 10.67 8.16
N LEU A 209 4.38 10.11 8.99
CA LEU A 209 3.06 10.67 9.28
C LEU A 209 3.00 11.48 10.58
N GLU A 210 3.91 11.26 11.53
CA GLU A 210 3.92 11.95 12.84
C GLU A 210 3.85 13.48 12.74
N PRO A 211 4.53 14.17 11.78
CA PRO A 211 4.43 15.62 11.65
C PRO A 211 3.01 16.16 11.38
N PHE A 212 2.08 15.28 10.97
CA PHE A 212 0.70 15.64 10.66
C PHE A 212 -0.29 15.23 11.77
N LEU A 213 0.17 14.49 12.78
CA LEU A 213 -0.69 13.99 13.86
C LEU A 213 -0.79 15.02 15.01
N PRO A 214 -1.91 15.06 15.76
CA PRO A 214 -2.02 15.84 16.99
C PRO A 214 -0.99 15.39 18.03
N GLU A 215 -0.46 16.32 18.84
CA GLU A 215 0.47 16.00 19.92
C GLU A 215 -0.12 14.96 20.89
N LYS A 216 0.72 14.12 21.49
CA LYS A 216 0.27 13.20 22.55
C LYS A 216 0.01 14.02 23.81
N GLU A 217 -1.23 14.03 24.27
CA GLU A 217 -1.57 14.45 25.64
C GLU A 217 -0.94 13.52 26.70
#